data_AF-A0A662GD49-F1
#
_entry.id   AF-A0A662GD49-F1
#
_cell.length_a   1.000
_cell.length_b   1.000
_cell.length_c   1.000
_cell.angle_alpha   90.00
_cell.angle_beta   90.00
_cell.angle_gamma   90.00
#
_symmetry.space_group_name_H-M   'P 1'
#
loop_
_entity.id
_entity.type
_entity.pdbx_description
1 polymer ?
#
loop_
_entity_poly.entity_id
_entity_poly.type
_entity_poly.pdbx_seq_one_letter_code
_entity_poly.pdbx_strand_id
1 'polypeptide(L)'
;MPVFVIVGRGRSALVDKVSTIFFPRDFLGLLRIIEERYGLRYPSLKELFNGREIEPLKLLEEVLQLLRFLMKRSSELPRSYFFAVMPKDFSDVASLICGGASSMTIPFGEGTYKLVGGFGRAELYVNEKRVRELREGEELELGTVKVKVFTRPAYNAVAGPLKTLLTAALIASREGLRLKIATSPVNSSTKLR
;
A
#
# COMPACT_ATOMS: atom_id res chain seq x y z
N MET A 1 -3.16 0.20 -7.71
CA MET A 1 -2.52 1.46 -8.15
C MET A 1 -1.82 2.12 -6.97
N PRO A 2 -0.71 2.84 -7.19
CA PRO A 2 0.01 3.54 -6.12
C PRO A 2 -0.90 4.44 -5.28
N VAL A 3 -0.58 4.58 -4.01
CA VAL A 3 -1.24 5.50 -3.08
C VAL A 3 -0.47 6.81 -3.06
N PHE A 4 -1.18 7.91 -3.27
CA PHE A 4 -0.68 9.27 -3.14
C PHE A 4 -1.37 9.97 -1.98
N VAL A 5 -0.66 10.86 -1.29
CA VAL A 5 -1.22 11.83 -0.36
C VAL A 5 -1.34 13.17 -1.07
N ILE A 6 -2.44 13.87 -0.84
CA ILE A 6 -2.71 15.19 -1.38
C ILE A 6 -2.94 16.11 -0.19
N VAL A 7 -2.18 17.20 -0.11
CA VAL A 7 -2.33 18.26 0.89
C VAL A 7 -2.90 19.50 0.19
N GLY A 8 -4.05 19.98 0.68
CA GLY A 8 -4.76 21.10 0.07
C GLY A 8 -5.57 20.72 -1.17
N ARG A 9 -5.94 21.72 -1.98
CA ARG A 9 -6.81 21.57 -3.16
C ARG A 9 -6.31 22.44 -4.32
N GLY A 10 -6.68 22.05 -5.55
CA GLY A 10 -6.38 22.81 -6.75
C GLY A 10 -4.92 22.68 -7.21
N ARG A 11 -4.44 23.67 -7.98
CA ARG A 11 -3.11 23.65 -8.62
C ARG A 11 -1.93 23.76 -7.64
N SER A 12 -2.17 24.29 -6.44
CA SER A 12 -1.17 24.41 -5.39
C SER A 12 -1.13 23.22 -4.44
N ALA A 13 -1.93 22.17 -4.70
CA ALA A 13 -1.95 20.99 -3.86
C ALA A 13 -0.59 20.26 -3.94
N LEU A 14 0.01 20.00 -2.78
CA LEU A 14 1.17 19.13 -2.71
C LEU A 14 0.70 17.69 -2.89
N VAL A 15 1.31 16.99 -3.83
CA VAL A 15 1.01 15.57 -4.10
C VAL A 15 2.30 14.80 -3.95
N ASP A 16 2.28 13.79 -3.08
CA ASP A 16 3.43 12.92 -2.86
C ASP A 16 3.03 11.44 -2.80
N LYS A 17 3.97 10.57 -3.13
CA LYS A 17 3.80 9.13 -3.24
C LYS A 17 3.93 8.47 -1.86
N VAL A 18 2.85 7.89 -1.37
CA VAL A 18 2.81 7.16 -0.09
C VAL A 18 3.28 5.71 -0.28
N SER A 19 2.79 5.01 -1.31
CA SER A 19 3.10 3.59 -1.51
C SER A 19 2.96 3.18 -2.96
N THR A 20 3.93 2.44 -3.49
CA THR A 20 3.85 1.80 -4.82
C THR A 20 3.48 0.32 -4.73
N ILE A 21 3.80 -0.33 -3.62
CA ILE A 21 3.62 -1.77 -3.43
C ILE A 21 2.25 -2.07 -2.83
N PHE A 22 1.88 -1.36 -1.76
CA PHE A 22 0.66 -1.62 -0.99
C PHE A 22 -0.45 -0.64 -1.36
N PHE A 23 -1.69 -1.14 -1.29
CA PHE A 23 -2.92 -0.42 -1.60
C PHE A 23 -3.68 -0.06 -0.32
N PRO A 24 -4.68 0.84 -0.37
CA PRO A 24 -5.41 1.26 0.84
C PRO A 24 -6.00 0.09 1.64
N ARG A 25 -6.50 -0.94 0.95
CA ARG A 25 -7.01 -2.17 1.58
C ARG A 25 -5.97 -2.92 2.43
N ASP A 26 -4.68 -2.81 2.11
CA ASP A 26 -3.62 -3.51 2.83
C ASP A 26 -3.32 -2.77 4.14
N PHE A 27 -3.32 -1.43 4.11
CA PHE A 27 -3.24 -0.61 5.32
C PHE A 27 -4.46 -0.85 6.21
N LEU A 28 -5.67 -0.83 5.65
CA LEU A 28 -6.89 -1.17 6.39
C LEU A 28 -6.84 -2.57 6.99
N GLY A 29 -6.29 -3.55 6.25
CA GLY A 29 -6.07 -4.91 6.75
C GLY A 29 -5.14 -4.94 7.97
N LEU A 30 -4.03 -4.20 7.92
CA LEU A 30 -3.12 -4.06 9.07
C LEU A 30 -3.82 -3.42 10.27
N LEU A 31 -4.52 -2.30 10.07
CA LEU A 31 -5.23 -1.61 11.15
C LEU A 31 -6.26 -2.52 11.81
N ARG A 32 -7.00 -3.31 11.01
CA ARG A 32 -7.95 -4.31 11.52
C ARG A 32 -7.26 -5.38 12.35
N ILE A 33 -6.14 -5.94 11.88
CA ILE A 33 -5.37 -6.95 12.64
C ILE A 33 -4.89 -6.38 13.98
N ILE A 34 -4.45 -5.13 13.99
CA ILE A 34 -3.99 -4.47 15.21
C ILE A 34 -5.16 -4.23 16.17
N GLU A 35 -6.30 -3.77 15.66
CA GLU A 35 -7.52 -3.57 16.46
C GLU A 35 -7.99 -4.90 17.07
N GLU A 36 -8.07 -5.96 16.27
CA GLU A 36 -8.54 -7.29 16.71
C GLU A 36 -7.61 -7.92 17.76
N ARG A 37 -6.29 -7.80 17.60
CA ARG A 37 -5.31 -8.46 18.48
C ARG A 37 -4.90 -7.64 19.69
N TYR A 38 -4.95 -6.32 19.60
CA TYR A 38 -4.37 -5.42 20.62
C TYR A 38 -5.35 -4.35 21.10
N GLY A 39 -6.55 -4.24 20.53
CA GLY A 39 -7.56 -3.25 20.92
C GLY A 39 -7.19 -1.80 20.58
N LEU A 40 -6.12 -1.57 19.80
CA LEU A 40 -5.68 -0.24 19.41
C LEU A 40 -6.44 0.23 18.16
N ARG A 41 -7.01 1.42 18.22
CA ARG A 41 -7.83 2.00 17.14
C ARG A 41 -7.15 3.21 16.52
N TYR A 42 -7.26 3.31 15.21
CA TYR A 42 -6.73 4.41 14.40
C TYR A 42 -7.83 4.94 13.47
N PRO A 43 -8.86 5.62 14.01
CA PRO A 43 -10.02 6.04 13.24
C PRO A 43 -9.66 7.01 12.11
N SER A 44 -8.77 7.98 12.34
CA SER A 44 -8.38 8.97 11.34
C SER A 44 -7.61 8.32 10.18
N LEU A 45 -6.72 7.37 10.47
CA LEU A 45 -6.03 6.57 9.45
C LEU A 45 -7.02 5.70 8.67
N LYS A 46 -7.99 5.08 9.35
CA LYS A 46 -9.03 4.27 8.69
C LYS A 46 -9.88 5.13 7.76
N GLU A 47 -10.31 6.30 8.19
CA GLU A 47 -11.05 7.24 7.35
C GLU A 47 -10.21 7.75 6.19
N LEU A 48 -8.93 8.09 6.42
CA LEU A 48 -8.00 8.48 5.38
C LEU A 48 -7.91 7.39 4.31
N PHE A 49 -7.64 6.14 4.69
CA PHE A 49 -7.50 5.04 3.73
C PHE A 49 -8.80 4.67 3.01
N ASN A 50 -9.96 5.13 3.51
CA ASN A 50 -11.24 5.07 2.81
C ASN A 50 -11.50 6.29 1.90
N GLY A 51 -10.51 7.18 1.74
CA GLY A 51 -10.56 8.32 0.83
C GLY A 51 -11.14 9.60 1.42
N ARG A 52 -11.38 9.66 2.73
CA ARG A 52 -11.87 10.89 3.38
C ARG A 52 -10.77 11.93 3.53
N GLU A 53 -11.18 13.20 3.57
CA GLU A 53 -10.30 14.30 3.98
C GLU A 53 -10.21 14.36 5.50
N ILE A 54 -8.99 14.45 6.01
CA ILE A 54 -8.67 14.34 7.44
C ILE A 54 -8.02 15.63 7.95
N GLU A 55 -8.19 15.87 9.24
CA GLU A 55 -7.51 16.93 9.98
C GLU A 55 -6.06 16.51 10.30
N PRO A 56 -5.05 17.35 10.00
CA PRO A 56 -3.64 16.95 10.10
C PRO A 56 -3.20 16.49 11.49
N LEU A 57 -3.64 17.18 12.55
CA LEU A 57 -3.21 16.88 13.92
C LEU A 57 -3.65 15.49 14.39
N LYS A 58 -4.91 15.12 14.11
CA LYS A 58 -5.43 13.78 14.42
C LYS A 58 -4.68 12.68 13.68
N LEU A 59 -4.37 12.93 12.40
CA LEU A 59 -3.56 11.99 11.61
C LEU A 59 -2.14 11.87 12.16
N LEU A 60 -1.51 12.98 12.55
CA LEU A 60 -0.15 13.02 13.07
C LEU A 60 -0.01 12.13 14.32
N GLU A 61 -0.93 12.28 15.27
CA GLU A 61 -0.93 11.49 16.51
C GLU A 61 -1.05 9.99 16.22
N GLU A 62 -2.05 9.60 15.41
CA GLU A 62 -2.28 8.19 15.06
C GLU A 62 -1.11 7.58 14.28
N VAL A 63 -0.51 8.32 13.35
CA VAL A 63 0.67 7.86 12.59
C VAL A 63 1.86 7.62 13.51
N LEU A 64 2.13 8.53 14.46
CA LEU A 64 3.21 8.38 15.43
C LEU A 64 2.98 7.20 16.38
N GLN A 65 1.75 7.04 16.87
CA GLN A 65 1.37 5.90 17.70
C GLN A 65 1.56 4.58 16.95
N LEU A 66 1.07 4.50 15.70
CA LEU A 66 1.21 3.31 14.87
C LEU A 66 2.67 3.00 14.56
N LEU A 67 3.48 4.00 14.21
CA LEU A 67 4.91 3.81 13.97
C LEU A 67 5.63 3.25 15.21
N ARG A 68 5.39 3.83 16.39
CA ARG A 68 5.97 3.36 17.66
C ARG A 68 5.54 1.94 17.99
N PHE A 69 4.25 1.63 17.79
CA PHE A 69 3.71 0.29 17.99
C PHE A 69 4.42 -0.73 17.09
N LEU A 70 4.50 -0.43 15.79
CA LEU A 70 5.14 -1.31 14.79
C LEU A 70 6.64 -1.49 15.06
N MET A 71 7.35 -0.44 15.48
CA MET A 71 8.77 -0.56 15.85
C MET A 71 9.00 -1.56 16.98
N LYS A 72 8.09 -1.62 17.96
CA LYS A 72 8.23 -2.48 19.14
C LYS A 72 7.76 -3.91 18.88
N ARG A 73 6.72 -4.08 18.06
CA ARG A 73 5.98 -5.35 17.95
C ARG A 73 5.88 -5.91 16.53
N SER A 74 6.72 -5.45 15.60
CA SER A 74 6.66 -5.91 14.21
C SER A 74 6.79 -7.43 14.04
N SER A 75 7.51 -8.11 14.94
CA SER A 75 7.69 -9.57 14.92
C SER A 75 6.44 -10.34 15.33
N GLU A 76 5.54 -9.72 16.08
CA GLU A 76 4.28 -10.33 16.54
C GLU A 76 3.16 -10.22 15.48
N LEU A 77 3.37 -9.36 14.48
CA LEU A 77 2.43 -9.12 13.40
C LEU A 77 2.70 -10.03 12.20
N PRO A 78 1.65 -10.39 11.43
CA PRO A 78 1.85 -11.16 10.22
C PRO A 78 2.73 -10.41 9.22
N ARG A 79 3.57 -11.18 8.51
CA ARG A 79 4.41 -10.64 7.44
C ARG A 79 3.55 -10.15 6.29
N SER A 80 4.04 -9.13 5.59
CA SER A 80 3.36 -8.57 4.42
C SER A 80 3.90 -9.20 3.14
N TYR A 81 3.01 -9.82 2.37
CA TYR A 81 3.34 -10.44 1.09
C TYR A 81 3.16 -9.47 -0.07
N PHE A 82 4.10 -9.52 -1.01
CA PHE A 82 4.05 -8.79 -2.28
C PHE A 82 4.75 -9.58 -3.38
N PHE A 83 4.45 -9.23 -4.63
CA PHE A 83 4.86 -9.97 -5.81
C PHE A 83 5.67 -9.07 -6.73
N ALA A 84 6.79 -9.56 -7.26
CA ALA A 84 7.51 -8.86 -8.31
C ALA A 84 7.60 -9.75 -9.56
N VAL A 85 7.34 -9.15 -10.72
CA VAL A 85 7.64 -9.80 -12.00
C VAL A 85 9.16 -9.96 -12.09
N MET A 86 9.62 -11.17 -12.35
CA MET A 86 11.03 -11.43 -12.57
C MET A 86 11.44 -10.82 -13.92
N PRO A 87 12.60 -10.15 -13.94
CA PRO A 87 13.05 -9.45 -15.13
C PRO A 87 13.49 -10.48 -16.16
N LYS A 88 13.24 -10.24 -17.46
CA LYS A 88 13.74 -11.13 -18.52
C LYS A 88 15.23 -10.91 -18.75
N ASP A 89 15.72 -9.70 -18.49
CA ASP A 89 17.12 -9.29 -18.63
C ASP A 89 17.54 -8.25 -17.58
N PHE A 90 18.80 -7.81 -17.62
CA PHE A 90 19.33 -6.86 -16.63
C PHE A 90 18.71 -5.46 -16.71
N SER A 91 18.22 -5.03 -17.88
CA SER A 91 17.49 -3.76 -18.02
C SER A 91 16.15 -3.78 -17.28
N ASP A 92 15.46 -4.91 -17.27
CA ASP A 92 14.22 -5.11 -16.53
C ASP A 92 14.42 -5.09 -14.99
N VAL A 93 15.65 -5.34 -14.49
CA VAL A 93 15.98 -5.36 -13.05
C VAL A 93 15.75 -3.99 -12.40
N ALA A 94 15.95 -2.89 -13.14
CA ALA A 94 15.70 -1.54 -12.64
C ALA A 94 14.23 -1.32 -12.22
N SER A 95 13.28 -1.99 -12.88
CA SER A 95 11.85 -1.96 -12.51
C SER A 95 11.55 -2.75 -11.23
N LEU A 96 12.34 -3.79 -10.96
CA LEU A 96 12.26 -4.62 -9.74
C LEU A 96 12.71 -3.85 -8.49
N ILE A 97 13.72 -2.99 -8.65
CA ILE A 97 14.20 -2.06 -7.61
C ILE A 97 13.09 -1.05 -7.23
N CYS A 98 12.21 -0.68 -8.16
CA CYS A 98 11.10 0.27 -7.95
C CYS A 98 9.83 -0.34 -7.31
N GLY A 99 9.83 -1.65 -7.05
CA GLY A 99 8.89 -2.30 -6.15
C GLY A 99 7.81 -3.10 -6.86
N GLY A 100 7.59 -4.32 -6.35
CA GLY A 100 6.49 -5.18 -6.73
C GLY A 100 5.12 -4.61 -6.34
N ALA A 101 4.10 -5.46 -6.36
CA ALA A 101 2.74 -5.09 -5.95
C ALA A 101 2.20 -6.12 -4.96
N SER A 102 1.43 -5.68 -3.96
CA SER A 102 0.68 -6.58 -3.08
C SER A 102 -0.45 -7.30 -3.82
N SER A 103 -0.74 -6.95 -5.08
CA SER A 103 -1.69 -7.67 -5.93
C SER A 103 -1.51 -7.29 -7.38
N MET A 104 -1.79 -8.24 -8.26
CA MET A 104 -1.58 -8.14 -9.70
C MET A 104 -2.64 -8.97 -10.43
N THR A 105 -3.09 -8.49 -11.58
CA THR A 105 -3.93 -9.25 -12.51
C THR A 105 -3.20 -9.34 -13.83
N ILE A 106 -3.06 -10.56 -14.36
CA ILE A 106 -2.34 -10.86 -15.61
C ILE A 106 -3.33 -11.52 -16.57
N PRO A 107 -3.70 -10.85 -17.67
CA PRO A 107 -4.49 -11.47 -18.73
C PRO A 107 -3.63 -12.47 -19.52
N PHE A 108 -4.19 -13.64 -19.85
CA PHE A 108 -3.52 -14.65 -20.66
C PHE A 108 -4.53 -15.49 -21.46
N GLY A 109 -4.45 -15.45 -22.79
CA GLY A 109 -5.47 -16.03 -23.66
C GLY A 109 -6.84 -15.41 -23.38
N GLU A 110 -7.88 -16.24 -23.21
CA GLU A 110 -9.23 -15.81 -22.81
C GLU A 110 -9.41 -15.70 -21.28
N GLY A 111 -8.38 -16.01 -20.50
CA GLY A 111 -8.44 -16.08 -19.05
C GLY A 111 -7.62 -15.01 -18.32
N THR A 112 -7.68 -15.05 -16.98
CA THR A 112 -6.90 -14.17 -16.10
C THR A 112 -6.29 -14.93 -14.93
N TYR A 113 -5.04 -14.61 -14.62
CA TYR A 113 -4.40 -14.93 -13.34
C TYR A 113 -4.48 -13.71 -12.43
N LYS A 114 -4.78 -13.91 -11.15
CA LYS A 114 -4.78 -12.85 -10.16
C LYS A 114 -4.04 -13.28 -8.90
N LEU A 115 -3.07 -12.45 -8.50
CA LEU A 115 -2.32 -12.58 -7.27
C LEU A 115 -2.89 -11.59 -6.24
N VAL A 116 -3.16 -12.06 -5.03
CA VAL A 116 -3.66 -11.25 -3.92
C VAL A 116 -2.77 -11.47 -2.70
N GLY A 117 -2.14 -10.41 -2.23
CA GLY A 117 -1.20 -10.41 -1.11
C GLY A 117 -1.62 -9.41 -0.03
N GLY A 118 -0.65 -8.93 0.74
CA GLY A 118 -0.84 -8.11 1.93
C GLY A 118 -0.48 -8.85 3.21
N PHE A 119 -0.95 -8.33 4.35
CA PHE A 119 -0.61 -8.85 5.67
C PHE A 119 -1.21 -10.24 5.92
N GLY A 120 -0.34 -11.25 6.06
CA GLY A 120 -0.70 -12.61 6.44
C GLY A 120 -1.39 -13.43 5.36
N ARG A 121 -1.38 -12.98 4.09
CA ARG A 121 -2.01 -13.70 2.98
C ARG A 121 -1.21 -13.58 1.69
N ALA A 122 -1.17 -14.65 0.91
CA ALA A 122 -0.76 -14.65 -0.48
C ALA A 122 -1.53 -15.74 -1.23
N GLU A 123 -2.30 -15.35 -2.24
CA GLU A 123 -3.28 -16.24 -2.88
C GLU A 123 -3.24 -16.09 -4.40
N LEU A 124 -3.37 -17.21 -5.09
CA LEU A 124 -3.51 -17.28 -6.54
C LEU A 124 -4.96 -17.61 -6.92
N TYR A 125 -5.48 -16.82 -7.85
CA TYR A 125 -6.77 -17.00 -8.48
C TYR A 125 -6.61 -17.21 -9.98
N VAL A 126 -7.43 -18.07 -10.56
CA VAL A 126 -7.56 -18.29 -12.01
C VAL A 126 -9.01 -18.11 -12.37
N ASN A 127 -9.30 -17.18 -13.28
CA ASN A 127 -10.67 -16.82 -13.68
C ASN A 127 -11.57 -16.60 -12.45
N GLU A 128 -11.09 -15.75 -11.54
CA GLU A 128 -11.75 -15.37 -10.28
C GLU A 128 -11.93 -16.48 -9.22
N LYS A 129 -11.56 -17.73 -9.52
CA LYS A 129 -11.61 -18.83 -8.56
C LYS A 129 -10.28 -18.96 -7.83
N ARG A 130 -10.33 -19.04 -6.49
CA ARG A 130 -9.16 -19.28 -5.64
C ARG A 130 -8.63 -20.68 -5.96
N VAL A 131 -7.38 -20.74 -6.39
CA VAL A 131 -6.71 -22.01 -6.72
C VAL A 131 -5.92 -22.50 -5.52
N ARG A 132 -5.05 -21.65 -4.95
CA ARG A 132 -4.21 -22.02 -3.81
C ARG A 132 -3.61 -20.82 -3.09
N GLU A 133 -3.08 -21.11 -1.91
CA GLU A 133 -2.21 -20.22 -1.14
C GLU A 133 -0.76 -20.35 -1.62
N LEU A 134 -0.01 -19.25 -1.53
CA LEU A 134 1.38 -19.11 -1.98
C LEU A 134 2.31 -18.95 -0.79
N ARG A 135 3.55 -19.40 -0.93
CA ARG A 135 4.56 -19.34 0.15
C ARG A 135 5.65 -18.31 -0.15
N GLU A 136 6.32 -17.86 0.90
CA GLU A 136 7.49 -16.99 0.78
C GLU A 136 8.58 -17.66 -0.07
N GLY A 137 9.18 -16.88 -0.99
CA GLY A 137 10.26 -17.34 -1.85
C GLY A 137 9.80 -18.14 -3.08
N GLU A 138 8.51 -18.45 -3.18
CA GLU A 138 7.96 -19.18 -4.31
C GLU A 138 8.08 -18.40 -5.62
N GLU A 139 8.34 -19.13 -6.70
CA GLU A 139 8.38 -18.61 -8.07
C GLU A 139 7.24 -19.24 -8.88
N LEU A 140 6.55 -18.40 -9.65
CA LEU A 140 5.35 -18.75 -10.40
C LEU A 140 5.56 -18.44 -11.87
N GLU A 141 5.16 -19.35 -12.75
CA GLU A 141 4.99 -19.09 -14.17
C GLU A 141 3.50 -18.89 -14.46
N LEU A 142 3.12 -17.66 -14.82
CA LEU A 142 1.74 -17.25 -15.11
C LEU A 142 1.66 -16.84 -16.58
N GLY A 143 1.36 -17.81 -17.45
CA GLY A 143 1.47 -17.64 -18.89
C GLY A 143 2.94 -17.42 -19.30
N THR A 144 3.26 -16.25 -19.85
CA THR A 144 4.63 -15.87 -20.22
C THR A 144 5.36 -15.04 -19.16
N VAL A 145 4.74 -14.81 -18.00
CA VAL A 145 5.28 -13.96 -16.93
C VAL A 145 5.79 -14.83 -15.79
N LYS A 146 7.05 -14.60 -15.39
CA LYS A 146 7.63 -15.18 -14.17
C LYS A 146 7.42 -14.21 -13.01
N VAL A 147 6.95 -14.70 -11.87
CA VAL A 147 6.69 -13.87 -10.69
C VAL A 147 7.32 -14.51 -9.46
N LYS A 148 7.95 -13.69 -8.61
CA LYS A 148 8.49 -14.13 -7.32
C LYS A 148 7.69 -13.56 -6.16
N VAL A 149 7.43 -14.41 -5.16
CA VAL A 149 6.71 -14.10 -3.93
C VAL A 149 7.69 -13.64 -2.86
N PHE A 150 7.53 -12.42 -2.38
CA PHE A 150 8.36 -11.83 -1.35
C PHE A 150 7.56 -11.53 -0.09
N THR A 151 8.26 -11.48 1.04
CA THR A 151 7.67 -10.97 2.28
C THR A 151 8.55 -9.92 2.94
N ARG A 152 7.93 -9.06 3.75
CA ARG A 152 8.62 -8.14 4.65
C ARG A 152 7.96 -8.12 6.03
N PRO A 153 8.72 -7.87 7.11
CA PRO A 153 8.14 -7.54 8.40
C PRO A 153 7.17 -6.37 8.30
N ALA A 154 6.15 -6.34 9.15
CA ALA A 154 5.10 -5.34 9.08
C ALA A 154 5.62 -3.90 9.14
N TYR A 155 6.57 -3.61 10.05
CA TYR A 155 7.22 -2.30 10.12
C TYR A 155 7.89 -1.92 8.79
N ASN A 156 8.69 -2.82 8.21
CA ASN A 156 9.40 -2.54 6.95
C ASN A 156 8.46 -2.32 5.77
N ALA A 157 7.25 -2.90 5.81
CA ALA A 157 6.25 -2.73 4.78
C ALA A 157 5.62 -1.32 4.79
N VAL A 158 5.43 -0.71 5.97
CA VAL A 158 4.65 0.54 6.11
C VAL A 158 5.41 1.72 6.70
N ALA A 159 6.63 1.54 7.22
CA ALA A 159 7.39 2.64 7.82
C ALA A 159 7.65 3.78 6.82
N GLY A 160 7.99 3.46 5.58
CA GLY A 160 8.11 4.46 4.49
C GLY A 160 6.80 5.21 4.28
N PRO A 161 5.70 4.51 3.93
CA PRO A 161 4.37 5.11 3.79
C PRO A 161 3.93 5.98 4.96
N LEU A 162 4.12 5.52 6.20
CA LEU A 162 3.74 6.25 7.41
C LEU A 162 4.61 7.49 7.62
N LYS A 163 5.90 7.44 7.30
CA LYS A 163 6.77 8.64 7.35
C LYS A 163 6.36 9.68 6.32
N THR A 164 5.97 9.27 5.11
CA THR A 164 5.42 10.19 4.11
C THR A 164 4.13 10.85 4.60
N LEU A 165 3.21 10.07 5.21
CA LEU A 165 1.99 10.63 5.80
C LEU A 165 2.29 11.59 6.96
N LEU A 166 3.30 11.29 7.79
CA LEU A 166 3.75 12.16 8.87
C LEU A 166 4.24 13.51 8.33
N THR A 167 5.10 13.49 7.31
CA THR A 167 5.60 14.70 6.64
C THR A 167 4.45 15.51 6.03
N ALA A 168 3.53 14.85 5.33
CA ALA A 168 2.36 15.49 4.75
C ALA A 168 1.46 16.14 5.82
N ALA A 169 1.28 15.48 6.97
CA ALA A 169 0.52 16.02 8.09
C ALA A 169 1.19 17.23 8.74
N LEU A 170 2.52 17.23 8.89
CA LEU A 170 3.25 18.39 9.39
C LEU A 170 3.10 19.60 8.45
N ILE A 171 3.24 19.39 7.14
CA ILE A 171 3.04 20.44 6.13
C ILE A 171 1.60 20.95 6.19
N ALA A 172 0.62 20.05 6.15
CA ALA A 172 -0.79 20.43 6.19
C ALA A 172 -1.16 21.20 7.47
N SER A 173 -0.61 20.79 8.62
CA SER A 173 -0.82 21.47 9.90
C SER A 173 -0.24 22.88 9.91
N ARG A 174 0.96 23.07 9.34
CA ARG A 174 1.61 24.39 9.25
C ARG A 174 0.82 25.35 8.36
N GLU A 175 0.28 24.84 7.26
CA GLU A 175 -0.42 25.64 6.25
C GLU A 175 -1.94 25.75 6.51
N GLY A 176 -2.47 25.16 7.59
CA GLY A 176 -3.91 25.15 7.87
C GLY A 176 -4.74 24.38 6.84
N LEU A 177 -4.15 23.38 6.18
CA LEU A 177 -4.75 22.58 5.11
C LEU A 177 -5.24 21.22 5.61
N ARG A 178 -6.07 20.55 4.80
CA ARG A 178 -6.49 19.16 5.00
C ARG A 178 -5.75 18.22 4.05
N LEU A 179 -5.80 16.93 4.37
CA LEU A 179 -5.15 15.87 3.59
C LEU A 179 -6.13 14.76 3.24
N LYS A 180 -5.93 14.17 2.06
CA LYS A 180 -6.61 12.96 1.60
C LYS A 180 -5.63 12.06 0.88
N ILE A 181 -6.03 10.83 0.61
CA ILE A 181 -5.29 9.97 -0.33
C ILE A 181 -6.03 9.84 -1.66
N ALA A 182 -5.26 9.52 -2.70
CA ALA A 182 -5.79 9.11 -3.99
C ALA A 182 -5.05 7.86 -4.49
N THR A 183 -5.75 7.04 -5.25
CA THR A 183 -5.18 5.84 -5.91
C THR A 183 -4.79 6.10 -7.36
N SER A 184 -4.92 7.34 -7.84
CA SER A 184 -4.42 7.82 -9.12
C SER A 184 -3.67 9.13 -8.88
N PRO A 185 -2.61 9.43 -9.64
CA PRO A 185 -2.13 10.80 -9.73
C PRO A 185 -3.32 11.66 -10.15
N VAL A 186 -3.58 12.76 -9.43
CA VAL A 186 -4.57 13.73 -9.89
C VAL A 186 -4.00 14.34 -11.16
N ASN A 187 -4.59 14.04 -12.31
CA ASN A 187 -4.29 14.77 -13.53
C ASN A 187 -4.59 16.24 -13.28
N SER A 188 -3.57 17.09 -13.32
CA SER A 188 -3.68 18.56 -13.26
C SER A 188 -4.43 19.15 -14.47
N SER A 189 -5.02 18.32 -15.33
CA SER A 189 -5.71 18.68 -16.56
C SER A 189 -7.25 18.53 -16.50
N THR A 190 -7.86 18.28 -15.35
CA THR A 190 -9.33 18.44 -15.24
C THR A 190 -9.65 19.94 -15.28
N LYS A 191 -9.89 20.43 -16.50
CA LYS A 191 -10.40 21.78 -16.77
C LYS A 191 -11.63 22.01 -15.90
N LEU A 192 -11.53 22.94 -14.97
CA LEU A 192 -12.68 23.63 -14.41
C LEU A 192 -13.39 24.30 -15.59
N ARG A 193 -14.59 23.81 -15.90
CA ARG A 193 -15.65 24.64 -16.48
C ARG A 193 -16.50 25.13 -15.32
#